data_AF-A0A2M6Y3F4-F1
#
_entry.id   AF-A0A2M6Y3F4-F1
#
_cell.length_a   1.000
_cell.length_b   1.000
_cell.length_c   1.000
_cell.angle_alpha   90.00
_cell.angle_beta   90.00
_cell.angle_gamma   90.00
#
_symmetry.space_group_name_H-M   'P 1'
#
loop_
_entity.id
_entity.type
_entity.pdbx_description
1 polymer ?
#
loop_
_entity_poly.entity_id
_entity_poly.type
_entity_poly.pdbx_seq_one_letter_code
_entity_poly.pdbx_strand_id
1 'polypeptide(L)'
;MAIDFDNFARVSTLVHSIQGASLLLLGAAEAYLIKKPGHKAGLAGPFALILGGGACICVILALLGGWSFDGLAQALAARKGFYIFIASSCLFAAAGLSRLMQHAAGERGRSWQVVFLLLMAMTGVLYLMTAGRVNEEVFRQVMIPHSFMGGALLLGVLARAGQLFFGRKALHLAWVALLTVASFQLLAYRENPGSFGVRTVTLELPPGLPAATGLILPVQNPNNAPPAAEKRTDN
;
A
#
# COMPACT_ATOMS: atom_id res chain seq x y z
N MET A 1 -8.13 -18.99 -17.84
CA MET A 1 -9.02 -17.90 -17.36
C MET A 1 -8.50 -16.61 -17.98
N ALA A 2 -9.35 -15.78 -18.58
CA ALA A 2 -8.91 -14.47 -19.10
C ALA A 2 -8.71 -13.51 -17.93
N ILE A 3 -7.58 -12.79 -17.91
CA ILE A 3 -7.30 -11.79 -16.87
C ILE A 3 -8.08 -10.52 -17.23
N ASP A 4 -8.95 -10.09 -16.33
CA ASP A 4 -9.69 -8.84 -16.44
C ASP A 4 -8.85 -7.69 -15.85
N PHE A 5 -8.30 -6.86 -16.73
CA PHE A 5 -7.43 -5.75 -16.35
C PHE A 5 -8.18 -4.60 -15.65
N ASP A 6 -9.49 -4.47 -15.85
CA ASP A 6 -10.28 -3.41 -15.21
C ASP A 6 -10.41 -3.67 -13.70
N ASN A 7 -10.35 -4.93 -13.29
CA ASN A 7 -10.38 -5.29 -11.87
C ASN A 7 -9.16 -4.76 -11.10
N PHE A 8 -8.01 -4.53 -11.73
CA PHE A 8 -6.84 -3.99 -11.02
C PHE A 8 -7.05 -2.56 -10.52
N ALA A 9 -7.62 -1.69 -11.36
CA ALA A 9 -7.91 -0.31 -10.95
C ALA A 9 -8.99 -0.27 -9.87
N ARG A 10 -10.01 -1.13 -9.99
CA ARG A 10 -11.06 -1.28 -8.99
C ARG A 10 -10.50 -1.77 -7.65
N VAL A 11 -9.65 -2.80 -7.68
CA VAL A 11 -9.00 -3.34 -6.48
C VAL A 11 -8.11 -2.30 -5.82
N SER A 12 -7.26 -1.61 -6.58
CA SER A 12 -6.43 -0.53 -6.05
C SER A 12 -7.30 0.52 -5.35
N THR A 13 -8.37 0.99 -6.00
CA THR A 13 -9.29 1.98 -5.41
C THR A 13 -9.92 1.51 -4.10
N LEU A 14 -10.36 0.25 -4.04
CA LEU A 14 -10.94 -0.34 -2.83
C LEU A 14 -9.91 -0.49 -1.72
N VAL A 15 -8.69 -0.94 -2.05
CA VAL A 15 -7.58 -1.08 -1.10
C VAL A 15 -7.25 0.28 -0.47
N HIS A 16 -7.11 1.34 -1.28
CA HIS A 16 -6.88 2.69 -0.77
C HIS A 16 -8.04 3.15 0.13
N SER A 17 -9.29 2.88 -0.25
CA SER A 17 -10.46 3.24 0.56
C SER A 17 -10.46 2.53 1.92
N ILE A 18 -10.12 1.23 1.95
CA ILE A 18 -9.99 0.45 3.19
C ILE A 18 -8.86 1.00 4.06
N GLN A 19 -7.67 1.23 3.47
CA GLN A 19 -6.52 1.80 4.17
C GLN A 19 -6.85 3.17 4.76
N GLY A 20 -7.52 4.04 3.98
CA GLY A 20 -7.97 5.35 4.43
C GLY A 20 -8.95 5.27 5.60
N ALA A 21 -9.93 4.37 5.54
CA ALA A 21 -10.87 4.15 6.64
C ALA A 21 -10.16 3.64 7.92
N SER A 22 -9.21 2.71 7.77
CA SER A 22 -8.42 2.20 8.88
C SER A 22 -7.56 3.28 9.55
N LEU A 23 -6.90 4.14 8.77
CA LEU A 23 -6.14 5.27 9.29
C LEU A 23 -7.04 6.33 9.93
N LEU A 24 -8.24 6.54 9.42
CA LEU A 24 -9.19 7.49 10.00
C LEU A 24 -9.63 7.04 11.39
N LEU A 25 -9.95 5.75 11.54
CA LEU A 25 -10.30 5.16 12.84
C LEU A 25 -9.13 5.18 13.83
N LEU A 26 -7.91 4.94 13.35
CA LEU A 26 -6.69 5.13 14.15
C LEU A 26 -6.55 6.58 14.62
N GLY A 27 -6.68 7.55 13.71
CA GLY A 27 -6.61 8.97 14.02
C GLY A 27 -7.67 9.40 15.03
N ALA A 28 -8.91 8.95 14.86
CA ALA A 28 -10.02 9.21 15.79
C ALA A 28 -9.75 8.60 17.18
N ALA A 29 -9.25 7.36 17.24
CA ALA A 29 -8.88 6.72 18.50
C ALA A 29 -7.75 7.49 19.21
N GLU A 30 -6.71 7.91 18.48
CA GLU A 30 -5.62 8.71 19.02
C GLU A 30 -6.09 10.09 19.51
N ALA A 31 -6.97 10.76 18.76
CA ALA A 31 -7.58 12.02 19.16
C ALA A 31 -8.38 11.89 20.47
N TYR A 32 -9.12 10.79 20.62
CA TYR A 32 -9.87 10.49 21.83
C TYR A 32 -8.93 10.27 23.04
N LEU A 33 -7.84 9.51 22.84
CA LEU A 33 -6.87 9.20 23.89
C LEU A 33 -6.12 10.44 24.41
N ILE A 34 -6.02 11.52 23.63
CA ILE A 34 -5.48 12.80 24.11
C ILE A 34 -6.26 13.33 25.32
N LYS A 35 -7.58 13.13 25.35
CA LYS A 35 -8.46 13.57 26.45
C LYS A 35 -8.68 12.49 27.50
N LYS A 36 -8.63 11.22 27.11
CA LYS A 36 -8.89 10.07 27.99
C LYS A 36 -7.77 9.01 27.87
N PRO A 37 -6.59 9.28 28.42
CA PRO A 37 -5.47 8.33 28.40
C PRO A 37 -5.88 6.98 29.02
N GLY A 38 -5.42 5.87 28.43
CA GLY A 38 -5.69 4.52 28.95
C GLY A 38 -7.10 3.97 28.69
N HIS A 39 -7.99 4.73 28.07
CA HIS A 39 -9.35 4.25 27.79
C HIS A 39 -9.36 3.15 26.72
N LYS A 40 -10.22 2.13 26.89
CA LYS A 40 -10.34 0.96 25.98
C LYS A 40 -10.69 1.33 24.54
N ALA A 41 -11.30 2.50 24.31
CA ALA A 41 -11.55 3.05 22.97
C ALA A 41 -10.26 3.21 22.15
N GLY A 42 -9.09 3.29 22.80
CA GLY A 42 -7.78 3.24 22.14
C GLY A 42 -7.51 1.98 21.33
N LEU A 43 -8.24 0.88 21.59
CA LEU A 43 -8.14 -0.38 20.85
C LEU A 43 -8.81 -0.32 19.47
N ALA A 44 -9.67 0.67 19.21
CA ALA A 44 -10.34 0.81 17.92
C ALA A 44 -9.33 0.99 16.76
N GLY A 45 -8.29 1.78 16.96
CA GLY A 45 -7.23 1.98 15.96
C GLY A 45 -6.50 0.67 15.59
N PRO A 46 -5.91 -0.05 16.56
CA PRO A 46 -5.27 -1.35 16.32
C PRO A 46 -6.17 -2.36 15.60
N PHE A 47 -7.43 -2.51 16.03
CA PHE A 47 -8.37 -3.40 15.36
C PHE A 47 -8.69 -2.94 13.93
N ALA A 48 -8.88 -1.64 13.71
CA ALA A 48 -9.12 -1.10 12.37
C ALA A 48 -7.97 -1.38 11.41
N LEU A 49 -6.72 -1.32 11.88
CA LEU A 49 -5.55 -1.66 11.06
C LEU A 49 -5.49 -3.17 10.72
N ILE A 50 -5.75 -4.05 11.71
CA ILE A 50 -5.77 -5.51 11.50
C ILE A 50 -6.87 -5.90 10.52
N LEU A 51 -8.09 -5.46 10.77
CA LEU A 51 -9.24 -5.74 9.93
C LEU A 51 -9.07 -5.12 8.54
N GLY A 52 -8.49 -3.91 8.45
CA GLY A 52 -8.17 -3.27 7.18
C GLY A 52 -7.16 -4.06 6.34
N GLY A 53 -6.06 -4.51 6.95
CA GLY A 53 -5.07 -5.35 6.28
C GLY A 53 -5.68 -6.67 5.79
N GLY A 54 -6.46 -7.35 6.63
CA GLY A 54 -7.19 -8.56 6.23
C GLY A 54 -8.20 -8.30 5.11
N ALA A 55 -8.98 -7.22 5.19
CA ALA A 55 -9.95 -6.84 4.17
C ALA A 55 -9.28 -6.54 2.83
N CYS A 56 -8.11 -5.89 2.81
CA CYS A 56 -7.35 -5.66 1.59
C CYS A 56 -6.92 -6.98 0.92
N ILE A 57 -6.41 -7.95 1.69
CA ILE A 57 -6.08 -9.28 1.17
C ILE A 57 -7.33 -9.98 0.61
N CYS A 58 -8.45 -9.93 1.33
CA CYS A 58 -9.71 -10.51 0.85
C CYS A 58 -10.18 -9.87 -0.47
N VAL A 59 -10.10 -8.54 -0.60
CA VAL A 59 -10.47 -7.84 -1.84
C VAL A 59 -9.56 -8.24 -3.00
N ILE A 60 -8.24 -8.30 -2.76
CA ILE A 60 -7.26 -8.74 -3.77
C ILE A 60 -7.52 -10.17 -4.20
N LEU A 61 -7.72 -11.10 -3.25
CA LEU A 61 -7.98 -12.50 -3.53
C LEU A 61 -9.33 -12.70 -4.24
N ALA A 62 -10.37 -11.98 -3.84
CA ALA A 62 -11.70 -12.09 -4.42
C ALA A 62 -11.74 -11.57 -5.87
N LEU A 63 -11.21 -10.36 -6.11
CA LEU A 63 -11.37 -9.67 -7.39
C LEU A 63 -10.26 -9.98 -8.41
N LEU A 64 -9.04 -10.24 -7.96
CA LEU A 64 -7.96 -10.66 -8.87
C LEU A 64 -7.81 -12.18 -8.94
N GLY A 65 -7.99 -12.86 -7.81
CA GLY A 65 -7.83 -14.30 -7.72
C GLY A 65 -9.10 -15.11 -7.97
N GLY A 66 -10.28 -14.49 -7.96
CA GLY A 66 -11.55 -15.23 -8.00
C GLY A 66 -11.69 -16.22 -6.84
N TRP A 67 -11.16 -15.87 -5.67
CA TRP A 67 -11.01 -16.75 -4.50
C TRP A 67 -10.06 -17.94 -4.68
N SER A 68 -9.23 -17.94 -5.72
CA SER A 68 -8.18 -18.94 -5.96
C SER A 68 -6.78 -18.34 -5.85
N PHE A 69 -5.88 -19.04 -5.17
CA PHE A 69 -4.46 -18.67 -5.11
C PHE A 69 -3.76 -18.81 -6.47
N ASP A 70 -4.14 -19.80 -7.28
CA ASP A 70 -3.60 -19.96 -8.64
C ASP A 70 -4.03 -18.81 -9.54
N GLY A 71 -5.29 -18.39 -9.43
CA GLY A 71 -5.80 -17.22 -10.12
C GLY A 71 -5.07 -15.94 -9.69
N LEU A 72 -4.86 -15.77 -8.39
CA LEU A 72 -4.12 -14.64 -7.85
C LEU A 72 -2.66 -14.65 -8.33
N ALA A 73 -2.00 -15.79 -8.32
CA ALA A 73 -0.63 -15.94 -8.80
C ALA A 73 -0.51 -15.56 -10.29
N GLN A 74 -1.47 -15.98 -11.12
CA GLN A 74 -1.53 -15.60 -12.54
C GLN A 74 -1.75 -14.08 -12.71
N ALA A 75 -2.66 -13.48 -11.94
CA ALA A 75 -2.91 -12.04 -11.97
C ALA A 75 -1.67 -11.23 -11.56
N LEU A 76 -0.99 -11.63 -10.49
CA LEU A 76 0.24 -11.00 -10.01
C LEU A 76 1.42 -11.20 -10.98
N ALA A 77 1.50 -12.36 -11.65
CA ALA A 77 2.48 -12.58 -12.71
C ALA A 77 2.27 -11.63 -13.90
N ALA A 78 1.01 -11.38 -14.28
CA ALA A 78 0.67 -10.42 -15.32
C ALA A 78 0.96 -8.96 -14.91
N ARG A 79 0.85 -8.62 -13.61
CA ARG A 79 1.10 -7.28 -13.07
C ARG A 79 1.87 -7.33 -11.74
N LYS A 80 3.18 -7.53 -11.85
CA LYS A 80 4.10 -7.60 -10.68
C LYS A 80 4.09 -6.34 -9.81
N GLY A 81 3.73 -5.18 -10.36
CA GLY A 81 3.58 -3.95 -9.58
C GLY A 81 2.59 -4.09 -8.41
N PHE A 82 1.62 -4.98 -8.54
CA PHE A 82 0.53 -5.15 -7.58
C PHE A 82 0.94 -5.84 -6.26
N TYR A 83 2.12 -6.46 -6.19
CA TYR A 83 2.67 -7.00 -4.93
C TYR A 83 2.81 -5.92 -3.84
N ILE A 84 2.90 -4.64 -4.23
CA ILE A 84 2.96 -3.54 -3.27
C ILE A 84 1.71 -3.45 -2.39
N PHE A 85 0.54 -3.78 -2.93
CA PHE A 85 -0.71 -3.77 -2.16
C PHE A 85 -0.78 -4.92 -1.15
N ILE A 86 -0.23 -6.09 -1.49
CA ILE A 86 -0.10 -7.21 -0.55
C ILE A 86 0.86 -6.82 0.58
N ALA A 87 2.02 -6.26 0.25
CA ALA A 87 2.99 -5.78 1.23
C ALA A 87 2.37 -4.73 2.17
N SER A 88 1.67 -3.73 1.63
CA SER A 88 0.97 -2.72 2.43
C SER A 88 -0.11 -3.34 3.33
N SER A 89 -0.84 -4.35 2.86
CA SER A 89 -1.84 -5.07 3.66
C SER A 89 -1.21 -5.77 4.86
N CYS A 90 -0.06 -6.44 4.65
CA CYS A 90 0.70 -7.07 5.72
C CYS A 90 1.24 -6.03 6.72
N LEU A 91 1.75 -4.90 6.24
CA LEU A 91 2.23 -3.82 7.11
C LEU A 91 1.12 -3.22 7.97
N PHE A 92 -0.08 -3.00 7.42
CA PHE A 92 -1.24 -2.54 8.20
C PHE A 92 -1.59 -3.54 9.31
N ALA A 93 -1.72 -4.83 8.97
CA ALA A 93 -2.05 -5.85 9.96
C ALA A 93 -0.98 -5.96 11.05
N ALA A 94 0.30 -5.97 10.66
CA ALA A 94 1.43 -6.00 11.58
C ALA A 94 1.48 -4.75 12.48
N ALA A 95 1.21 -3.56 11.93
CA ALA A 95 1.18 -2.31 12.70
C ALA A 95 0.06 -2.35 13.75
N GLY A 96 -1.13 -2.82 13.37
CA GLY A 96 -2.23 -3.02 14.30
C GLY A 96 -1.89 -4.04 15.40
N LEU A 97 -1.32 -5.19 15.05
CA LEU A 97 -0.88 -6.19 16.01
C LEU A 97 0.19 -5.63 16.97
N SER A 98 1.15 -4.87 16.45
CA SER A 98 2.17 -4.21 17.27
C SER A 98 1.54 -3.28 18.31
N ARG A 99 0.51 -2.51 17.95
CA ARG A 99 -0.19 -1.64 18.92
C ARG A 99 -1.06 -2.41 19.91
N LEU A 100 -1.62 -3.56 19.53
CA LEU A 100 -2.26 -4.47 20.48
C LEU A 100 -1.25 -5.02 21.48
N MET A 101 -0.08 -5.45 21.00
CA MET A 101 0.98 -5.96 21.87
C MET A 101 1.51 -4.89 22.82
N GLN A 102 1.59 -3.64 22.38
CA GLN A 102 1.87 -2.53 23.27
C GLN A 102 0.83 -2.40 24.39
N HIS A 103 -0.46 -2.47 24.07
CA HIS A 103 -1.53 -2.41 25.09
C HIS A 103 -1.44 -3.60 26.06
N ALA A 104 -1.19 -4.81 25.55
CA ALA A 104 -1.07 -6.01 26.36
C ALA A 104 0.16 -5.97 27.29
N ALA A 105 1.27 -5.36 26.84
CA ALA A 105 2.51 -5.26 27.61
C ALA A 105 2.53 -4.11 28.64
N GLY A 106 1.52 -3.23 28.65
CA GLY A 106 1.44 -2.09 29.56
C GLY A 106 2.69 -1.20 29.52
N GLU A 107 3.28 -0.91 30.70
CA GLU A 107 4.46 -0.05 30.84
C GLU A 107 5.70 -0.57 30.10
N ARG A 108 5.80 -1.89 29.87
CA ARG A 108 6.91 -2.52 29.13
C ARG A 108 6.71 -2.46 27.61
N GLY A 109 5.58 -1.95 27.13
CA GLY A 109 5.20 -1.94 25.71
C GLY A 109 5.90 -0.89 24.83
N ARG A 110 6.94 -0.20 25.32
CA ARG A 110 7.59 0.88 24.54
C ARG A 110 8.25 0.38 23.25
N SER A 111 8.85 -0.82 23.27
CA SER A 111 9.44 -1.43 22.06
C SER A 111 8.38 -1.67 20.98
N TRP A 112 7.20 -2.16 21.36
CA TRP A 112 6.07 -2.34 20.45
C TRP A 112 5.55 -1.05 19.85
N GLN A 113 5.72 0.08 20.54
CA GLN A 113 5.43 1.39 19.96
C GLN A 113 6.43 1.76 18.85
N VAL A 114 7.72 1.47 19.06
CA VAL A 114 8.77 1.72 18.05
C VAL A 114 8.53 0.84 16.83
N VAL A 115 8.22 -0.44 17.02
CA VAL A 115 7.87 -1.36 15.94
C VAL A 115 6.66 -0.85 15.16
N PHE A 116 5.61 -0.39 15.85
CA PHE A 116 4.46 0.23 15.19
C PHE A 116 4.86 1.42 14.32
N LEU A 117 5.68 2.34 14.83
CA LEU A 117 6.11 3.52 14.07
C LEU A 117 6.97 3.16 12.87
N LEU A 118 7.85 2.16 13.01
CA LEU A 118 8.66 1.65 11.89
C LEU A 118 7.77 1.06 10.79
N LEU A 119 6.78 0.25 11.15
CA LEU A 119 5.83 -0.33 10.18
C LEU A 119 4.99 0.75 9.48
N MET A 120 4.55 1.78 10.21
CA MET A 120 3.87 2.93 9.61
C MET A 120 4.79 3.73 8.69
N ALA A 121 6.07 3.87 9.03
CA ALA A 121 7.05 4.53 8.16
C ALA A 121 7.28 3.73 6.87
N MET A 122 7.41 2.40 6.97
CA MET A 122 7.53 1.52 5.80
C MET A 122 6.31 1.64 4.88
N THR A 123 5.10 1.72 5.44
CA THR A 123 3.88 2.00 4.67
C THR A 123 3.97 3.35 3.95
N GLY A 124 4.46 4.39 4.62
CA GLY A 124 4.71 5.70 4.00
C GLY A 124 5.67 5.61 2.82
N VAL A 125 6.77 4.86 2.97
CA VAL A 125 7.74 4.61 1.89
C VAL A 125 7.10 3.83 0.74
N LEU A 126 6.28 2.82 1.01
CA LEU A 126 5.58 2.09 -0.04
C LEU A 126 4.69 3.01 -0.87
N TYR A 127 3.96 3.94 -0.26
CA TYR A 127 3.20 4.93 -1.02
C TYR A 127 4.10 5.73 -1.96
N LEU A 128 5.26 6.21 -1.50
CA LEU A 128 6.21 6.94 -2.37
C LEU A 128 6.71 6.09 -3.55
N MET A 129 6.77 4.77 -3.39
CA MET A 129 7.23 3.84 -4.42
C MET A 129 6.15 3.39 -5.41
N THR A 130 4.85 3.62 -5.12
CA THR A 130 3.75 3.09 -5.93
C THR A 130 3.82 3.54 -7.39
N ALA A 131 4.21 4.78 -7.66
CA ALA A 131 4.28 5.28 -9.04
C ALA A 131 5.27 4.52 -9.92
N GLY A 132 6.37 4.01 -9.35
CA GLY A 132 7.32 3.18 -10.08
C GLY A 132 6.79 1.78 -10.45
N ARG A 133 5.54 1.46 -10.09
CA ARG A 133 4.89 0.17 -10.29
C ARG A 133 3.69 0.22 -11.22
N VAL A 134 3.35 1.40 -11.73
CA VAL A 134 2.27 1.60 -12.71
C VAL A 134 2.84 1.85 -14.11
N ASN A 135 1.96 1.84 -15.09
CA ASN A 135 2.25 2.23 -16.46
C ASN A 135 2.79 3.67 -16.55
N GLU A 136 3.78 3.89 -17.42
CA GLU A 136 4.53 5.15 -17.54
C GLU A 136 3.64 6.32 -17.97
N GLU A 137 2.63 6.03 -18.80
CA GLU A 137 1.70 7.01 -19.38
C GLU A 137 0.87 7.73 -18.31
N VAL A 138 0.66 7.09 -17.15
CA VAL A 138 -0.05 7.67 -16.00
C VAL A 138 0.85 7.89 -14.79
N PHE A 139 2.16 7.70 -14.92
CA PHE A 139 3.13 7.78 -13.82
C PHE A 139 2.97 9.05 -12.99
N ARG A 140 2.88 10.22 -13.64
CA ARG A 140 2.75 11.50 -12.93
C ARG A 140 1.43 11.61 -12.16
N GLN A 141 0.35 11.11 -12.73
CA GLN A 141 -0.98 11.14 -12.11
C GLN A 141 -1.05 10.25 -10.88
N VAL A 142 -0.27 9.16 -10.85
CA VAL A 142 -0.14 8.28 -9.68
C VAL A 142 0.87 8.85 -8.69
N MET A 143 2.01 9.36 -9.15
CA MET A 143 3.11 9.86 -8.32
C MET A 143 2.70 10.98 -7.39
N ILE A 144 2.00 12.00 -7.90
CA ILE A 144 1.64 13.18 -7.11
C ILE A 144 0.79 12.81 -5.87
N PRO A 145 -0.38 12.17 -6.00
CA PRO A 145 -1.21 11.83 -4.84
C PRO A 145 -0.50 10.90 -3.87
N HIS A 146 0.24 9.91 -4.39
CA HIS A 146 1.00 8.97 -3.56
C HIS A 146 2.16 9.64 -2.80
N SER A 147 2.80 10.64 -3.39
CA SER A 147 3.83 11.45 -2.72
C SER A 147 3.26 12.24 -1.56
N PHE A 148 2.06 12.82 -1.73
CA PHE A 148 1.36 13.51 -0.65
C PHE A 148 0.92 12.56 0.47
N MET A 149 0.35 11.40 0.14
CA MET A 149 -0.06 10.39 1.12
C MET A 149 1.14 9.86 1.93
N GLY A 150 2.21 9.46 1.22
CA GLY A 150 3.44 8.97 1.83
C GLY A 150 4.12 10.05 2.68
N GLY A 151 4.22 11.27 2.16
CA GLY A 151 4.79 12.42 2.87
C GLY A 151 4.02 12.77 4.14
N ALA A 152 2.69 12.86 4.07
CA ALA A 152 1.85 13.12 5.24
C ALA A 152 2.03 12.05 6.32
N LEU A 153 2.06 10.76 5.91
CA LEU A 153 2.24 9.66 6.85
C LEU A 153 3.62 9.67 7.51
N LEU A 154 4.69 9.90 6.74
CA LEU A 154 6.06 9.98 7.24
C LEU A 154 6.26 11.16 8.20
N LEU A 155 5.74 12.35 7.85
CA LEU A 155 5.73 13.49 8.76
C LEU A 155 4.94 13.20 10.03
N GLY A 156 3.82 12.46 9.91
CA GLY A 156 3.05 12.00 11.05
C GLY A 156 3.88 11.10 11.98
N VAL A 157 4.58 10.11 11.41
CA VAL A 157 5.46 9.21 12.16
C VAL A 157 6.56 10.00 12.88
N LEU A 158 7.18 10.99 12.21
CA LEU A 158 8.18 11.87 12.83
C LEU A 158 7.58 12.69 13.97
N ALA A 159 6.39 13.26 13.81
CA ALA A 159 5.70 13.97 14.88
C ALA A 159 5.43 13.05 16.08
N ARG A 160 4.94 11.84 15.84
CA ARG A 160 4.67 10.85 16.90
C ARG A 160 5.95 10.35 17.57
N ALA A 161 7.03 10.15 16.82
CA ALA A 161 8.34 9.83 17.36
C ALA A 161 8.85 10.98 18.23
N GLY A 162 8.82 12.22 17.74
CA GLY A 162 9.20 13.40 18.52
C GLY A 162 8.38 13.55 19.81
N GLN A 163 7.08 13.23 19.76
CA GLN A 163 6.23 13.23 20.95
C GLN A 163 6.70 12.23 22.01
N LEU A 164 7.27 11.08 21.62
CA LEU A 164 7.85 10.11 22.57
C LEU A 164 9.08 10.62 23.30
N PHE A 165 9.90 11.45 22.65
CA PHE A 165 11.13 11.98 23.23
C PHE A 165 10.89 13.29 24.01
N PHE A 166 10.05 14.18 23.47
CA PHE A 166 9.86 15.52 24.02
C PHE A 166 8.59 15.68 24.85
N GLY A 167 7.67 14.71 24.84
CA GLY A 167 6.42 14.77 25.61
C GLY A 167 5.43 15.88 25.20
N ARG A 168 5.69 16.60 24.11
CA ARG A 168 4.88 17.77 23.71
C ARG A 168 3.53 17.34 23.13
N LYS A 169 2.44 17.79 23.77
CA LYS A 169 1.05 17.54 23.31
C LYS A 169 0.79 18.01 21.87
N ALA A 170 1.40 19.12 21.46
CA ALA A 170 1.29 19.63 20.10
C ALA A 170 1.76 18.61 19.04
N LEU A 171 2.78 17.81 19.35
CA LEU A 171 3.27 16.76 18.45
C LEU A 171 2.28 15.58 18.34
N HIS A 172 1.54 15.26 19.42
CA HIS A 172 0.44 14.28 19.35
C HIS A 172 -0.72 14.81 18.49
N LEU A 173 -1.06 16.09 18.62
CA LEU A 173 -2.07 16.72 17.76
C LEU A 173 -1.64 16.73 16.29
N ALA A 174 -0.37 17.03 16.00
CA ALA A 174 0.18 16.97 14.66
C ALA A 174 0.09 15.56 14.06
N TRP A 175 0.41 14.52 14.85
CA TRP A 175 0.22 13.12 14.45
C TRP A 175 -1.24 12.82 14.04
N VAL A 176 -2.20 13.22 14.88
CA VAL A 176 -3.64 13.01 14.61
C VAL A 176 -4.08 13.75 13.35
N ALA A 177 -3.64 15.01 13.18
CA ALA A 177 -3.99 15.81 12.02
C ALA A 177 -3.42 15.20 10.73
N LEU A 178 -2.15 14.79 10.72
CA LEU A 178 -1.49 14.19 9.57
C LEU A 178 -2.07 12.81 9.22
N LEU A 179 -2.44 12.00 10.21
CA LEU A 179 -3.19 10.77 9.97
C LEU A 179 -4.53 11.06 9.29
N THR A 180 -5.27 12.06 9.79
CA THR A 180 -6.57 12.45 9.23
C THR A 180 -6.43 12.93 7.78
N VAL A 181 -5.40 13.73 7.48
CA VAL A 181 -5.10 14.19 6.11
C VAL A 181 -4.79 13.00 5.19
N ALA A 182 -3.87 12.12 5.59
CA ALA A 182 -3.54 10.93 4.80
C ALA A 182 -4.77 10.03 4.57
N SER A 183 -5.62 9.89 5.59
CA SER A 183 -6.86 9.12 5.51
C SER A 183 -7.83 9.68 4.46
N PHE A 184 -8.06 10.99 4.46
CA PHE A 184 -8.93 11.62 3.48
C PHE A 184 -8.36 11.56 2.07
N GLN A 185 -7.04 11.73 1.91
CA GLN A 185 -6.39 11.55 0.62
C GLN A 185 -6.63 10.13 0.08
N LEU A 186 -6.47 9.10 0.91
CA LEU A 186 -6.70 7.70 0.54
C LEU A 186 -8.17 7.41 0.20
N LEU A 187 -9.11 7.93 1.00
CA LEU A 187 -10.55 7.77 0.75
C LEU A 187 -11.02 8.45 -0.55
N ALA A 188 -10.42 9.61 -0.86
CA ALA A 188 -10.72 10.37 -2.07
C ALA A 188 -10.01 9.80 -3.31
N TYR A 189 -8.96 8.99 -3.13
CA TYR A 189 -8.19 8.46 -4.24
C TYR A 189 -9.01 7.50 -5.11
N ARG A 190 -8.83 7.67 -6.42
CA ARG A 190 -9.40 6.81 -7.45
C ARG A 190 -8.26 6.45 -8.41
N GLU A 191 -8.06 5.16 -8.59
CA GLU A 191 -7.00 4.66 -9.47
C GLU A 191 -7.35 4.98 -10.92
N ASN A 192 -6.35 5.40 -11.70
CA ASN A 192 -6.54 5.61 -13.12
C ASN A 192 -6.68 4.24 -13.82
N PRO A 193 -7.70 4.01 -14.67
CA PRO A 193 -7.84 2.75 -15.42
C PRO A 193 -6.58 2.37 -16.22
N GLY A 194 -5.82 3.36 -16.69
CA GLY A 194 -4.55 3.18 -17.39
C GLY A 194 -3.38 2.70 -16.52
N SER A 195 -3.47 2.75 -15.18
CA SER A 195 -2.35 2.38 -14.27
C SER A 195 -1.92 0.93 -14.40
N PHE A 196 -2.88 0.04 -14.64
CA PHE A 196 -2.64 -1.40 -14.76
C PHE A 196 -3.18 -1.97 -16.09
N GLY A 197 -3.70 -1.13 -16.97
CA GLY A 197 -4.21 -1.53 -18.29
C GLY A 197 -3.17 -2.21 -19.18
N VAL A 198 -3.64 -2.83 -20.27
CA VAL A 198 -2.76 -3.43 -21.28
C VAL A 198 -1.97 -2.34 -21.98
N ARG A 199 -0.64 -2.46 -22.00
CA ARG A 199 0.24 -1.48 -22.64
C ARG A 199 0.21 -1.72 -24.15
N THR A 200 -0.23 -0.71 -24.92
CA THR A 200 -0.08 -0.71 -26.37
C THR A 200 1.29 -0.15 -26.71
N VAL A 201 2.19 -1.00 -27.20
CA VAL A 201 3.50 -0.57 -27.70
C VAL A 201 3.35 -0.25 -29.18
N THR A 202 3.50 1.01 -29.56
CA THR A 202 3.64 1.39 -30.97
C THR A 202 5.06 1.07 -31.39
N LEU A 203 5.23 0.06 -32.24
CA LEU A 203 6.52 -0.21 -32.87
C LEU A 203 6.70 0.83 -33.99
N GLU A 204 7.63 1.76 -33.82
CA GLU A 204 8.12 2.55 -34.95
C GLU A 204 8.86 1.58 -35.89
N LEU A 205 8.21 1.21 -36.99
CA LEU A 205 8.82 0.41 -38.02
C LEU A 205 9.86 1.28 -38.75
N PRO A 206 11.08 0.76 -39.01
CA PRO A 206 12.04 1.42 -39.88
C PRO A 206 11.38 1.82 -41.22
N PRO A 207 11.71 3.00 -41.77
CA PRO A 207 11.12 3.44 -43.03
C PRO A 207 11.43 2.41 -44.13
N GLY A 208 10.37 1.80 -44.70
CA GLY A 208 10.48 0.84 -45.80
C GLY A 208 9.99 -0.59 -45.52
N LEU A 209 9.59 -0.93 -44.29
CA LEU A 209 8.95 -2.22 -44.01
C LEU A 209 7.43 -2.14 -44.23
N PRO A 210 6.81 -3.11 -44.94
CA PRO A 210 5.36 -3.14 -45.08
C PRO A 210 4.72 -3.27 -43.70
N ALA A 211 3.61 -2.56 -43.48
CA ALA A 211 2.83 -2.62 -42.26
C ALA A 211 2.39 -4.07 -41.99
N ALA A 212 3.19 -4.81 -41.21
CA ALA A 212 2.91 -6.19 -40.91
C ALA A 212 1.70 -6.25 -39.97
N THR A 213 0.62 -6.81 -40.46
CA THR A 213 -0.58 -7.20 -39.73
C THR A 213 -0.20 -8.03 -38.51
N GLY A 214 -0.36 -7.46 -37.31
CA GLY A 214 -0.51 -8.20 -36.06
C GLY A 214 0.64 -9.11 -35.64
N LEU A 215 1.82 -8.54 -35.37
CA LEU A 215 2.88 -9.25 -34.63
C LEU A 215 2.70 -9.03 -33.12
N ILE A 216 2.18 -10.02 -32.41
CA ILE A 216 2.21 -10.06 -30.94
C ILE A 216 3.61 -10.51 -30.52
N LEU A 217 4.47 -9.57 -30.14
CA LEU A 217 5.77 -9.90 -29.54
C LEU A 217 5.66 -9.93 -28.01
N PRO A 218 6.24 -10.93 -27.33
CA PRO A 218 6.34 -10.92 -25.88
C PRO A 218 7.25 -9.77 -25.45
N VAL A 219 6.69 -8.80 -24.74
CA VAL A 219 7.43 -7.63 -24.24
C VAL A 219 8.43 -8.08 -23.16
N GLN A 220 9.73 -7.97 -23.44
CA GLN A 220 10.75 -7.92 -22.40
C GLN A 220 10.64 -6.57 -21.69
N ASN A 221 10.14 -6.58 -20.45
CA ASN A 221 10.16 -5.40 -19.59
C ASN A 221 11.61 -5.14 -19.13
N PRO A 222 12.20 -3.97 -19.43
CA PRO A 222 13.59 -3.66 -19.06
C PRO A 222 13.83 -3.62 -17.53
N ASN A 223 12.77 -3.58 -16.72
CA ASN A 223 12.87 -3.66 -15.25
C ASN A 223 12.78 -5.10 -14.69
N ASN A 224 12.68 -6.12 -15.53
CA ASN A 224 12.86 -7.50 -15.11
C ASN A 224 14.35 -7.85 -15.20
N ALA A 225 15.08 -7.77 -14.09
CA ALA A 225 16.33 -8.51 -13.99
C ALA A 225 16.04 -9.98 -14.33
N PRO A 226 16.82 -10.63 -15.22
CA PRO A 226 16.64 -12.05 -15.49
C PRO A 226 16.75 -12.82 -14.16
N PRO A 227 15.94 -13.87 -13.95
CA PRO A 227 16.13 -14.73 -12.80
C PRO A 227 17.58 -15.22 -12.81
N ALA A 228 18.26 -15.10 -11.67
CA ALA A 228 19.61 -15.62 -11.52
C ALA A 228 19.60 -17.08 -11.97
N ALA A 229 20.42 -17.40 -12.97
CA ALA A 229 20.53 -18.75 -13.50
C ALA A 229 20.95 -19.67 -12.35
N GLU A 230 20.00 -20.47 -11.86
CA GLU A 230 20.29 -21.55 -10.94
C GLU A 230 21.15 -22.56 -11.70
N LYS A 231 22.45 -22.62 -11.36
CA LYS A 231 23.32 -23.70 -11.83
C LYS A 231 22.73 -25.01 -11.31
N ARG A 232 22.05 -25.74 -12.18
CA ARG A 232 21.86 -27.18 -11.98
C ARG A 232 23.25 -27.81 -11.93
N THR A 233 23.66 -28.19 -10.73
CA THR A 233 24.71 -29.19 -10.55
C THR A 233 24.07 -30.54 -10.78
N ASP A 234 24.24 -31.08 -11.98
CA ASP A 234 23.92 -32.46 -12.27
C ASP A 234 24.93 -33.35 -11.53
N ASN A 235 24.43 -34.17 -10.60
CA ASN A 235 25.10 -35.35 -10.06
C ASN A 235 24.16 -36.54 -10.28
#